data_AF-A0A6C0AJY1-F1
#
_entry.id   AF-A0A6C0AJY1-F1
#
_cell.length_a   1.000
_cell.length_b   1.000
_cell.length_c   1.000
_cell.angle_alpha   90.00
_cell.angle_beta   90.00
_cell.angle_gamma   90.00
#
_symmetry.space_group_name_H-M   'P 1'
#
loop_
_entity.id
_entity.type
_entity.pdbx_description
1 polymer ?
#
loop_
_entity_poly.entity_id
_entity_poly.type
_entity_poly.pdbx_seq_one_letter_code
_entity_poly.pdbx_strand_id
1 'polypeptide(L)'
;MKNSNRVLLIVVAFVIGLVFCSTIRSKDVVEGFNNNNDCPNLLVKKGNVLILTNTGKAEIPGVNPIKFNNLEEYVEFLEWQRKMGVKCPVLYFEETYDAQGKVGYKMMHDVMDKRGGLPTKVPEQFRQAPVVKLRDSNRNDQPYNNNNFAGFDSDDQHVGIKTPLDQVQFSGRLSDNAMDSNWGGIKHSEHSVESGTYEERMRKPTSFTVKETFLSKFKQVKKKKMENKEMHPSLIRNIPQSSK
;
A
#
# COMPACT_ATOMS: atom_id res chain seq x y z
N MET A 1 -12.24 4.44 44.07
CA MET A 1 -13.38 4.67 43.14
C MET A 1 -13.20 5.86 42.19
N LYS A 2 -12.58 6.99 42.60
CA LYS A 2 -12.43 8.20 41.77
C LYS A 2 -11.64 8.03 40.46
N ASN A 3 -10.68 7.10 40.42
CA ASN A 3 -9.81 6.87 39.25
C ASN A 3 -10.46 5.98 38.18
N SER A 4 -11.35 5.06 38.58
CA SER A 4 -12.03 4.15 37.64
C SER A 4 -13.04 4.92 36.76
N ASN A 5 -13.74 5.91 37.33
CA ASN A 5 -14.66 6.76 36.56
C ASN A 5 -13.92 7.63 35.52
N ARG A 6 -12.68 8.04 35.79
CA ARG A 6 -11.85 8.78 34.83
C ARG A 6 -11.43 7.90 33.65
N VAL A 7 -11.07 6.65 33.92
CA VAL A 7 -10.71 5.67 32.88
C VAL A 7 -11.94 5.33 32.02
N LEU A 8 -13.11 5.16 32.63
CA LEU A 8 -14.37 4.93 31.91
C LEU A 8 -14.69 6.05 30.91
N LEU A 9 -14.52 7.32 31.31
CA LEU A 9 -14.77 8.47 30.42
C LEU A 9 -13.82 8.50 29.23
N ILE A 10 -12.54 8.13 29.42
CA ILE A 10 -11.55 8.07 28.33
C ILE A 10 -11.91 6.97 27.33
N VAL A 11 -12.32 5.80 27.82
CA VAL A 11 -12.74 4.68 26.95
C VAL A 11 -13.98 5.05 26.14
N VAL A 12 -14.96 5.69 26.76
CA VAL A 12 -16.18 6.15 26.06
C VAL A 12 -15.85 7.18 24.98
N ALA A 13 -14.99 8.17 25.28
CA ALA A 13 -14.56 9.15 24.29
C ALA A 13 -13.80 8.50 23.11
N PHE A 14 -12.96 7.50 23.39
CA PHE A 14 -12.24 6.75 22.35
C PHE A 14 -13.19 5.95 21.45
N VAL A 15 -14.20 5.28 22.02
CA VAL A 15 -15.19 4.51 21.25
C VAL A 15 -16.04 5.43 20.37
N ILE A 16 -16.45 6.61 20.88
CA ILE A 16 -17.17 7.61 20.08
C ILE A 16 -16.31 8.09 18.90
N GLY A 17 -15.03 8.37 19.13
CA GLY A 17 -14.09 8.76 18.07
C GLY A 17 -13.90 7.66 17.02
N LEU A 18 -13.80 6.40 17.42
CA LEU A 18 -13.66 5.27 16.51
C LEU A 18 -14.92 5.04 15.67
N VAL A 19 -16.10 5.15 16.28
CA VAL A 19 -17.39 5.09 15.56
C VAL A 19 -17.47 6.22 14.54
N PHE A 20 -17.10 7.46 14.91
CA PHE A 20 -17.08 8.57 13.97
C PHE A 20 -16.16 8.30 12.77
N CYS A 21 -14.91 7.90 13.01
CA CYS A 21 -13.95 7.59 11.94
C CYS A 21 -14.41 6.45 11.02
N SER A 22 -15.09 5.43 11.56
CA SER A 22 -15.59 4.30 10.77
C SER A 22 -16.90 4.58 10.02
N THR A 23 -17.65 5.61 10.41
CA THR A 23 -18.89 6.03 9.71
C THR A 23 -18.66 6.94 8.51
N ILE A 24 -17.46 7.53 8.34
CA ILE A 24 -17.13 8.34 7.17
C ILE A 24 -17.04 7.44 5.95
N ARG A 25 -17.96 7.61 4.99
CA ARG A 25 -17.92 6.90 3.71
C ARG A 25 -17.20 7.74 2.67
N SER A 26 -16.62 7.09 1.66
CA SER A 26 -16.00 7.75 0.50
C SER A 26 -16.95 8.66 -0.29
N LYS A 27 -18.27 8.51 -0.12
CA LYS A 27 -19.29 9.38 -0.72
C LYS A 27 -19.49 10.71 0.02
N ASP A 28 -19.10 10.77 1.30
CA ASP A 28 -19.18 11.99 2.12
C ASP A 28 -17.89 12.83 2.02
N VAL A 29 -16.86 12.28 1.37
CA VAL A 29 -15.71 13.05 0.92
C VAL A 29 -16.21 13.94 -0.21
N VAL A 30 -16.50 15.19 0.13
CA VAL A 30 -16.71 16.25 -0.84
C VAL A 30 -15.36 16.48 -1.52
N GLU A 31 -15.14 15.79 -2.64
CA GLU A 31 -14.08 16.17 -3.56
C GLU A 31 -14.30 17.65 -3.91
N GLY A 32 -13.28 18.48 -3.79
CA GLY A 32 -13.38 19.93 -4.06
C GLY A 32 -13.67 20.28 -5.52
N PHE A 33 -14.09 19.30 -6.32
CA PHE A 33 -14.43 19.41 -7.73
C PHE A 33 -15.94 19.20 -7.85
N ASN A 34 -16.66 20.29 -8.12
CA ASN A 34 -18.08 20.21 -8.38
C ASN A 34 -18.29 19.59 -9.77
N ASN A 35 -18.78 18.35 -9.83
CA ASN A 35 -19.09 17.63 -11.07
C ASN A 35 -20.38 18.18 -11.73
N ASN A 36 -20.46 19.50 -11.89
CA ASN A 36 -21.52 20.10 -12.68
C ASN A 36 -21.35 19.62 -14.12
N ASN A 37 -22.38 18.96 -14.66
CA ASN A 37 -22.41 18.48 -16.05
C ASN A 37 -22.24 19.61 -17.09
N ASP A 38 -22.33 20.87 -16.65
CA ASP A 38 -22.09 22.05 -17.46
C ASP A 38 -20.62 22.39 -17.69
N CYS A 39 -19.71 21.84 -16.88
CA CYS A 39 -18.28 22.09 -17.02
C CYS A 39 -17.69 21.36 -18.24
N PRO A 40 -16.92 22.05 -19.10
CA PRO A 40 -16.12 21.40 -20.12
C PRO A 40 -15.00 20.60 -19.47
N ASN A 41 -14.63 19.49 -20.11
CA ASN A 41 -13.75 18.48 -19.52
C ASN A 41 -12.56 18.11 -20.42
N LEU A 42 -12.57 18.48 -21.70
CA LEU A 42 -11.53 18.09 -22.65
C LEU A 42 -11.10 19.29 -23.50
N LEU A 43 -9.82 19.63 -23.43
CA LEU A 43 -9.15 20.62 -24.26
C LEU A 43 -8.17 19.94 -25.19
N VAL A 44 -8.33 20.12 -26.50
CA VAL A 44 -7.47 19.53 -27.52
C VAL A 44 -6.81 20.63 -28.33
N LYS A 45 -5.48 20.63 -28.38
CA LYS A 45 -4.71 21.45 -29.31
C LYS A 45 -4.53 20.71 -30.63
N LYS A 46 -5.12 21.24 -31.71
CA LYS A 46 -4.95 20.76 -33.09
C LYS A 46 -4.25 21.84 -33.90
N GLY A 47 -3.01 21.59 -34.33
CA GLY A 47 -2.16 22.62 -34.94
C GLY A 47 -2.03 23.88 -34.05
N ASN A 48 -2.56 25.01 -34.53
CA ASN A 48 -2.54 26.30 -33.80
C ASN A 48 -3.87 26.62 -33.07
N VAL A 49 -4.86 25.73 -33.14
CA VAL A 49 -6.20 25.97 -32.59
C VAL A 49 -6.39 25.14 -31.33
N LEU A 50 -6.96 25.76 -30.30
CA LEU A 50 -7.38 25.10 -29.06
C LEU A 50 -8.88 24.85 -29.12
N ILE A 51 -9.30 23.61 -28.84
CA ILE A 51 -10.70 23.19 -28.92
C ILE A 51 -11.13 22.70 -27.54
N LEU A 52 -12.02 23.44 -26.89
CA LEU A 52 -12.60 23.09 -25.61
C LEU A 52 -13.96 22.43 -25.81
N THR A 53 -14.08 21.22 -25.30
CA THR A 53 -15.23 20.33 -25.50
C THR A 53 -15.78 19.90 -24.15
N ASN A 54 -17.09 19.74 -24.10
CA ASN A 54 -17.76 19.02 -23.03
C ASN A 54 -18.30 17.71 -23.60
N THR A 55 -17.68 16.58 -23.24
CA THR A 55 -18.10 15.25 -23.75
C THR A 55 -19.42 14.78 -23.15
N GLY A 56 -19.89 15.41 -22.06
CA GLY A 56 -21.18 15.10 -21.43
C GLY A 56 -22.37 15.79 -22.09
N LYS A 57 -22.14 16.66 -23.09
CA LYS A 57 -23.16 17.39 -23.83
C LYS A 57 -23.09 17.09 -25.32
N ALA A 58 -24.22 17.25 -26.01
CA ALA A 58 -24.28 17.13 -27.46
C ALA A 58 -23.38 18.17 -28.15
N GLU A 59 -22.82 17.81 -29.29
CA GLU A 59 -22.07 18.71 -30.16
C GLU A 59 -23.07 19.58 -30.94
N ILE A 60 -23.05 20.89 -30.67
CA ILE A 60 -23.92 21.87 -31.30
C ILE A 60 -23.03 23.02 -31.78
N PRO A 61 -23.07 23.35 -33.09
CA PRO A 61 -22.24 24.41 -33.64
C PRO A 61 -22.51 25.73 -32.93
N GLY A 62 -21.44 26.40 -32.47
CA GLY A 62 -21.52 27.69 -31.76
C GLY A 62 -21.69 27.60 -30.24
N VAL A 63 -21.92 26.41 -29.66
CA VAL A 63 -22.02 26.22 -28.20
C VAL A 63 -20.99 25.19 -27.68
N ASN A 64 -20.92 24.02 -28.31
CA ASN A 64 -20.00 22.95 -27.95
C ASN A 64 -19.59 22.21 -29.24
N PRO A 65 -18.33 22.24 -29.69
CA PRO A 65 -17.14 22.73 -29.00
C PRO A 65 -16.83 24.21 -29.21
N ILE A 66 -16.17 24.81 -28.22
CA ILE A 66 -15.64 26.17 -28.29
C ILE A 66 -14.23 26.10 -28.90
N LYS A 67 -13.94 26.95 -29.89
CA LYS A 67 -12.64 26.99 -30.55
C LYS A 67 -11.97 28.32 -30.24
N PHE A 68 -10.69 28.28 -29.92
CA PHE A 68 -9.84 29.43 -29.68
C PHE A 68 -8.69 29.43 -30.68
N ASN A 69 -8.42 30.59 -31.29
CA ASN A 69 -7.38 30.71 -32.32
C ASN A 69 -5.98 30.87 -31.74
N ASN A 70 -5.89 31.27 -30.47
CA ASN A 70 -4.65 31.47 -29.76
C ASN A 70 -4.80 31.08 -28.28
N LEU A 71 -3.70 31.10 -27.55
CA LEU A 71 -3.67 30.78 -26.13
C LEU A 71 -4.29 31.88 -25.25
N GLU A 72 -4.20 33.13 -25.70
CA GLU A 72 -4.68 34.31 -24.97
C GLU A 72 -6.20 34.31 -24.83
N GLU A 73 -6.93 34.03 -25.91
CA GLU A 73 -8.39 33.91 -25.95
C GLU A 73 -8.89 32.81 -25.00
N TYR A 74 -8.14 31.70 -24.88
CA TYR A 74 -8.43 30.66 -23.91
C TYR A 74 -8.18 31.12 -22.46
N VAL A 75 -7.11 31.87 -22.21
CA VAL A 75 -6.81 32.42 -20.88
C VAL A 75 -7.88 33.43 -20.46
N GLU A 76 -8.28 34.34 -21.36
CA GLU A 76 -9.35 35.30 -21.11
C GLU A 76 -10.67 34.60 -20.78
N PHE A 77 -11.01 33.56 -21.53
CA PHE A 77 -12.18 32.73 -21.26
C PHE A 77 -12.11 32.09 -19.86
N LEU A 78 -10.97 31.53 -19.47
CA LEU A 78 -10.77 30.96 -18.14
C LEU A 78 -10.87 32.02 -17.03
N GLU A 79 -10.32 33.22 -17.25
CA GLU A 79 -10.43 34.33 -16.30
C GLU A 79 -11.88 34.78 -16.12
N TRP A 80 -12.64 34.88 -17.21
CA TRP A 80 -14.07 35.16 -17.17
C TRP A 80 -14.83 34.08 -16.38
N GLN A 81 -14.57 32.79 -16.65
CA GLN A 81 -15.18 31.69 -15.89
C GLN A 81 -14.85 31.77 -14.39
N ARG A 82 -13.59 32.08 -14.04
CA ARG A 82 -13.13 32.23 -12.65
C ARG A 82 -13.80 33.42 -11.96
N LYS A 83 -14.00 34.54 -12.65
CA LYS A 83 -14.76 35.70 -12.13
C LYS A 83 -16.22 35.35 -11.84
N MET A 84 -16.80 34.45 -12.64
CA MET A 84 -18.14 33.88 -12.41
C MET A 84 -18.16 32.78 -11.33
N GLY A 85 -17.02 32.49 -10.68
CA GLY A 85 -16.92 31.48 -9.63
C GLY A 85 -16.94 30.03 -10.15
N VAL A 86 -16.80 29.82 -11.46
CA VAL A 86 -16.81 28.49 -12.08
C VAL A 86 -15.38 28.04 -12.35
N LYS A 87 -14.95 26.95 -11.70
CA LYS A 87 -13.63 26.33 -11.90
C LYS A 87 -13.83 24.90 -12.40
N CYS A 88 -13.61 24.70 -13.69
CA CYS A 88 -13.77 23.38 -14.31
C CYS A 88 -12.42 22.65 -14.43
N PRO A 89 -12.34 21.36 -14.05
CA PRO A 89 -11.19 20.53 -14.35
C PRO A 89 -11.18 20.16 -15.83
N VAL A 90 -10.15 20.59 -16.56
CA VAL A 90 -10.02 20.33 -17.99
C VAL A 90 -8.82 19.45 -18.25
N LEU A 91 -9.03 18.36 -18.99
CA LEU A 91 -7.97 17.46 -19.43
C LEU A 91 -7.39 17.95 -20.75
N TYR A 92 -6.07 18.19 -20.79
CA TYR A 92 -5.39 18.75 -21.95
C TYR A 92 -4.68 17.67 -22.79
N PHE A 93 -4.97 17.69 -24.10
CA PHE A 93 -4.31 16.87 -25.11
C PHE A 93 -3.70 17.74 -26.20
N GLU A 94 -2.50 17.36 -26.64
CA GLU A 94 -1.82 17.96 -27.78
C GLU A 94 -1.66 16.95 -28.90
N GLU A 95 -1.87 17.42 -30.13
CA GLU A 95 -1.55 16.68 -31.35
C GLU A 95 -0.03 16.50 -31.49
N THR A 96 0.41 15.26 -31.64
CA THR A 96 1.81 14.85 -31.76
C THR A 96 1.98 13.91 -32.94
N TYR A 97 3.15 13.93 -33.57
CA TYR A 97 3.47 13.03 -34.67
C TYR A 97 4.42 11.94 -34.15
N ASP A 98 4.17 10.70 -34.54
CA ASP A 98 5.12 9.62 -34.31
C ASP A 98 6.31 9.72 -35.28
N ALA A 99 7.37 8.92 -35.04
CA ALA A 99 8.54 8.87 -35.92
C ALA A 99 8.22 8.37 -37.35
N GLN A 100 7.01 7.84 -37.57
CA GLN A 100 6.52 7.35 -38.86
C GLN A 100 5.60 8.39 -39.56
N GLY A 101 5.40 9.57 -38.96
CA GLY A 101 4.55 10.63 -39.50
C GLY A 101 3.04 10.44 -39.27
N LYS A 102 2.60 9.47 -38.46
CA LYS A 102 1.19 9.32 -38.08
C LYS A 102 0.83 10.29 -36.96
N VAL A 103 -0.36 10.87 -37.08
CA VAL A 103 -0.94 11.75 -36.08
C VAL A 103 -1.43 10.94 -34.88
N GLY A 104 -1.04 11.35 -33.69
CA GLY A 104 -1.55 10.84 -32.42
C GLY A 104 -1.82 11.98 -31.43
N TYR A 105 -2.54 11.68 -30.35
CA TYR A 105 -2.79 12.64 -29.27
C TYR A 105 -2.02 12.24 -28.03
N LYS A 106 -1.28 13.19 -27.45
CA LYS A 106 -0.53 13.02 -26.20
C LYS A 106 -1.21 13.83 -25.10
N MET A 107 -1.50 13.18 -23.98
CA MET A 107 -1.94 13.88 -22.77
C MET A 107 -0.78 14.72 -22.24
N MET A 108 -1.05 15.98 -21.93
CA MET A 108 -0.06 16.89 -21.36
C MET A 108 -0.61 17.50 -20.07
N HIS A 109 0.28 17.94 -19.18
CA HIS A 109 -0.12 18.46 -17.86
C HIS A 109 -0.92 19.77 -17.96
N ASP A 110 -0.39 20.75 -18.69
CA ASP A 110 -1.05 22.03 -18.90
C ASP A 110 -0.65 22.60 -20.27
N VAL A 111 -1.41 23.60 -20.75
CA VAL A 111 -1.13 24.32 -21.99
C VAL A 111 0.12 25.19 -21.85
N MET A 112 0.33 25.76 -20.66
CA MET A 112 1.48 26.60 -20.31
C MET A 112 2.71 25.79 -19.92
N ASP A 113 2.53 24.76 -19.09
CA ASP A 113 3.61 23.87 -18.63
C ASP A 113 3.43 22.45 -19.18
N LYS A 114 4.01 22.25 -20.35
CA LYS A 114 3.97 21.01 -21.09
C LYS A 114 5.04 20.05 -20.57
N ARG A 115 4.82 19.48 -19.38
CA ARG A 115 5.73 18.47 -18.79
C ARG A 115 5.69 17.14 -19.57
N GLY A 116 6.32 17.13 -20.75
CA GLY A 116 6.22 16.06 -21.74
C GLY A 116 7.07 14.81 -21.53
N GLY A 117 7.59 14.56 -20.33
CA GLY A 117 8.54 13.48 -20.07
C GLY A 117 7.94 12.08 -19.94
N LEU A 118 6.63 11.96 -19.67
CA LEU A 118 5.98 10.68 -19.42
C LEU A 118 5.29 10.13 -20.70
N PRO A 119 5.37 8.82 -20.97
CA PRO A 119 4.62 8.19 -22.05
C PRO A 119 3.13 8.12 -21.69
N THR A 120 2.24 8.45 -22.64
CA THR A 120 0.78 8.37 -22.44
C THR A 120 0.28 6.93 -22.35
N LYS A 121 1.01 5.99 -22.96
CA LYS A 121 0.76 4.56 -22.82
C LYS A 121 1.98 3.95 -22.15
N VAL A 122 1.80 3.44 -20.95
CA VAL A 122 2.81 2.60 -20.29
C VAL A 122 2.90 1.31 -21.12
N PRO A 123 4.05 0.99 -21.74
CA PRO A 123 4.21 -0.25 -22.48
C PRO A 123 3.91 -1.44 -21.58
N GLU A 124 3.34 -2.52 -22.12
CA GLU A 124 2.93 -3.71 -21.35
C GLU A 124 4.06 -4.23 -20.44
N GLN A 125 5.29 -4.13 -20.91
CA GLN A 125 6.52 -4.53 -20.23
C GLN A 125 6.76 -3.77 -18.90
N PHE A 126 6.21 -2.56 -18.75
CA PHE A 126 6.33 -1.75 -17.55
C PHE A 126 5.08 -1.83 -16.65
N ARG A 127 4.04 -2.60 -17.04
CA ARG A 127 2.88 -2.84 -16.16
C ARG A 127 3.20 -3.78 -15.01
N GLN A 128 4.24 -4.62 -15.18
CA GLN A 128 4.72 -5.52 -14.16
C GLN A 128 6.20 -5.29 -13.94
N ALA A 129 6.61 -5.22 -12.68
CA ALA A 129 8.02 -5.13 -12.32
C ALA A 129 8.77 -6.36 -12.90
N PRO A 130 9.91 -6.14 -13.60
CA PRO A 130 10.66 -7.23 -14.19
C PRO A 130 11.18 -8.16 -13.08
N VAL A 131 11.10 -9.47 -13.32
CA VAL A 131 11.60 -10.47 -12.36
C VAL A 131 13.10 -10.60 -12.54
N VAL A 132 13.85 -10.14 -11.55
CA VAL A 132 15.32 -10.15 -11.54
C VAL A 132 15.79 -10.99 -10.37
N LYS A 133 16.75 -11.87 -10.63
CA LYS A 133 17.29 -12.73 -9.58
C LYS A 133 18.16 -11.90 -8.62
N LEU A 134 17.99 -12.04 -7.30
CA LEU A 134 18.76 -11.32 -6.25
C LEU A 134 20.26 -11.24 -6.52
N ARG A 135 20.89 -10.10 -6.27
CA ARG A 135 22.36 -10.01 -6.35
C ARG A 135 22.99 -10.73 -5.15
N ASP A 136 23.58 -11.89 -5.39
CA ASP A 136 24.14 -12.78 -4.36
C ASP A 136 25.52 -13.32 -4.79
N SER A 137 26.46 -13.35 -3.85
CA SER A 137 27.81 -13.92 -3.99
C SER A 137 27.83 -15.41 -4.34
N ASN A 138 26.77 -16.18 -4.01
CA ASN A 138 26.70 -17.63 -4.31
C ASN A 138 26.72 -17.97 -5.81
N ARG A 139 26.37 -17.01 -6.69
CA ARG A 139 26.18 -17.32 -8.11
C ARG A 139 27.46 -17.53 -8.89
N ASN A 140 28.54 -16.86 -8.48
CA ASN A 140 29.81 -16.95 -9.18
C ASN A 140 30.77 -17.93 -8.50
N ASP A 141 30.69 -18.10 -7.17
CA ASP A 141 31.63 -18.91 -6.38
C ASP A 141 30.92 -19.89 -5.42
N GLN A 142 30.28 -20.94 -5.97
CA GLN A 142 29.80 -22.07 -5.15
C GLN A 142 30.98 -22.78 -4.47
N PRO A 143 30.87 -23.24 -3.21
CA PRO A 143 29.66 -23.53 -2.44
C PRO A 143 29.28 -22.46 -1.38
N TYR A 144 29.89 -21.28 -1.42
CA TYR A 144 29.68 -20.25 -0.40
C TYR A 144 28.24 -19.71 -0.43
N ASN A 145 27.66 -19.46 0.75
CA ASN A 145 26.30 -18.91 0.90
C ASN A 145 25.12 -19.85 0.50
N ASN A 146 25.33 -21.17 0.55
CA ASN A 146 24.26 -22.17 0.44
C ASN A 146 23.46 -22.31 1.76
N ASN A 147 22.13 -22.31 1.69
CA ASN A 147 21.19 -22.38 2.85
C ASN A 147 21.31 -21.21 3.86
N ASN A 148 21.83 -20.08 3.42
CA ASN A 148 21.87 -18.86 4.21
C ASN A 148 20.68 -17.95 3.88
N PHE A 149 20.36 -17.05 4.81
CA PHE A 149 19.37 -16.00 4.58
C PHE A 149 19.91 -14.93 3.62
N ALA A 150 19.02 -14.33 2.84
CA ALA A 150 19.35 -13.14 2.08
C ALA A 150 19.86 -12.03 3.03
N GLY A 151 20.92 -11.35 2.63
CA GLY A 151 21.45 -10.20 3.36
C GLY A 151 20.49 -9.01 3.31
N PHE A 152 20.63 -8.10 4.27
CA PHE A 152 19.98 -6.80 4.22
C PHE A 152 20.61 -5.95 3.10
N ASP A 153 19.78 -5.34 2.27
CA ASP A 153 20.19 -4.42 1.20
C ASP A 153 20.13 -2.99 1.73
N SER A 154 21.30 -2.39 2.05
CA SER A 154 21.36 -1.00 2.55
C SER A 154 21.18 0.03 1.45
N ASP A 155 21.40 -0.36 0.20
CA ASP A 155 21.49 0.55 -0.94
C ASP A 155 20.24 0.47 -1.83
N ASP A 156 19.21 -0.28 -1.40
CA ASP A 156 17.93 -0.41 -2.09
C ASP A 156 18.07 -0.78 -3.58
N GLN A 157 19.02 -1.66 -3.91
CA GLN A 157 19.36 -2.03 -5.29
C GLN A 157 18.22 -2.72 -6.04
N HIS A 158 17.19 -3.17 -5.33
CA HIS A 158 16.06 -3.93 -5.87
C HIS A 158 14.73 -3.16 -5.90
N VAL A 159 14.75 -1.82 -5.77
CA VAL A 159 13.52 -1.01 -5.88
C VAL A 159 12.95 -1.04 -7.29
N GLY A 160 11.66 -1.36 -7.40
CA GLY A 160 10.93 -1.38 -8.68
C GLY A 160 11.13 -2.64 -9.51
N ILE A 161 11.88 -3.63 -9.01
CA ILE A 161 12.02 -4.97 -9.61
C ILE A 161 11.42 -6.02 -8.70
N LYS A 162 11.04 -7.18 -9.24
CA LYS A 162 10.55 -8.32 -8.46
C LYS A 162 11.68 -9.32 -8.26
N THR A 163 12.02 -9.61 -7.01
CA THR A 163 13.02 -10.63 -6.69
C THR A 163 12.37 -11.96 -6.31
N PRO A 164 13.10 -13.09 -6.39
CA PRO A 164 12.62 -14.36 -5.85
C PRO A 164 12.29 -14.30 -4.35
N LEU A 165 12.93 -13.41 -3.59
CA LEU A 165 12.64 -13.23 -2.17
C LEU A 165 11.23 -12.65 -1.95
N ASP A 166 10.80 -11.73 -2.83
CA ASP A 166 9.46 -11.15 -2.78
C ASP A 166 8.36 -12.16 -3.12
N GLN A 167 8.72 -13.27 -3.78
CA GLN A 167 7.80 -14.37 -4.10
C GLN A 167 7.70 -15.40 -2.96
N VAL A 168 8.54 -15.31 -1.93
CA VAL A 168 8.49 -16.23 -0.80
C VAL A 168 7.28 -15.90 0.04
N GLN A 169 6.23 -16.71 -0.11
CA GLN A 169 5.00 -16.61 0.67
C GLN A 169 4.94 -17.72 1.72
N PHE A 170 4.32 -17.41 2.85
CA PHE A 170 4.00 -18.42 3.85
C PHE A 170 2.84 -19.30 3.36
N SER A 171 3.03 -20.61 3.34
CA SER A 171 2.06 -21.58 2.81
C SER A 171 1.08 -22.15 3.86
N GLY A 172 1.15 -21.69 5.11
CA GLY A 172 0.27 -22.15 6.19
C GLY A 172 -1.00 -21.31 6.34
N ARG A 173 -1.94 -21.81 7.15
CA ARG A 173 -3.23 -21.13 7.41
C ARG A 173 -3.06 -19.86 8.25
N LEU A 174 -2.15 -19.88 9.21
CA LEU A 174 -1.90 -18.80 10.15
C LEU A 174 -0.41 -18.51 10.17
N SER A 175 -0.02 -17.28 9.86
CA SER A 175 1.39 -16.92 9.76
C SER A 175 1.90 -16.36 11.08
N ASP A 176 3.21 -16.54 11.31
CA ASP A 176 3.93 -15.95 12.44
C ASP A 176 4.37 -14.50 12.17
N ASN A 177 4.24 -14.03 10.93
CA ASN A 177 4.72 -12.73 10.46
C ASN A 177 3.67 -11.64 10.64
N ALA A 178 4.00 -10.57 11.38
CA ALA A 178 3.07 -9.46 11.65
C ALA A 178 2.66 -8.64 10.43
N MET A 179 3.43 -8.74 9.34
CA MET A 179 3.17 -8.05 8.09
C MET A 179 2.29 -8.84 7.13
N ASP A 180 1.97 -10.09 7.46
CA ASP A 180 1.17 -10.95 6.59
C ASP A 180 -0.33 -10.81 6.90
N SER A 181 -1.15 -10.95 5.87
CA SER A 181 -2.60 -10.76 5.94
C SER A 181 -3.30 -11.76 6.86
N ASN A 182 -2.73 -12.95 7.03
CA ASN A 182 -3.22 -14.03 7.88
C ASN A 182 -2.41 -14.17 9.18
N TRP A 183 -1.84 -13.08 9.70
CA TRP A 183 -1.06 -13.11 10.93
C TRP A 183 -1.87 -13.64 12.13
N GLY A 184 -1.31 -14.63 12.83
CA GLY A 184 -1.91 -15.24 14.02
C GLY A 184 -1.89 -14.39 15.29
N GLY A 185 -1.34 -13.19 15.22
CA GLY A 185 -1.17 -12.29 16.34
C GLY A 185 -0.01 -12.70 17.26
N ILE A 186 0.23 -11.86 18.27
CA ILE A 186 1.41 -11.91 19.13
C ILE A 186 1.56 -13.28 19.82
N LYS A 187 0.46 -13.83 20.36
CA LYS A 187 0.48 -15.11 21.08
C LYS A 187 0.86 -16.29 20.18
N HIS A 188 0.47 -16.25 18.91
CA HIS A 188 0.84 -17.29 17.96
C HIS A 188 2.33 -17.24 17.64
N SER A 189 2.85 -16.04 17.31
CA SER A 189 4.27 -15.84 17.06
C SER A 189 5.13 -16.22 18.27
N GLU A 190 4.72 -15.85 19.49
CA GLU A 190 5.41 -16.25 20.73
C GLU A 190 5.44 -17.77 20.89
N HIS A 191 4.30 -18.44 20.65
CA HIS A 191 4.23 -19.90 20.71
C HIS A 191 5.14 -20.57 19.68
N SER A 192 5.23 -20.04 18.47
CA SER A 192 6.10 -20.56 17.41
C SER A 192 7.59 -20.39 17.76
N VAL A 193 7.96 -19.33 18.48
CA VAL A 193 9.32 -19.17 19.05
C VAL A 193 9.56 -20.18 20.17
N GLU A 194 8.64 -20.31 21.12
CA GLU A 194 8.76 -21.23 22.26
C GLU A 194 8.73 -22.72 21.88
N SER A 195 8.07 -23.06 20.77
CA SER A 195 8.00 -24.43 20.24
C SER A 195 9.32 -24.90 19.59
N GLY A 196 10.26 -23.98 19.37
CA GLY A 196 11.57 -24.28 18.79
C GLY A 196 11.61 -24.23 17.26
N THR A 197 10.54 -23.79 16.60
CA THR A 197 10.43 -23.68 15.12
C THR A 197 11.54 -22.81 14.47
N TYR A 198 12.22 -22.00 15.27
CA TYR A 198 13.29 -21.09 14.83
C TYR A 198 14.66 -21.43 15.42
N GLU A 199 14.84 -22.52 16.17
CA GLU A 199 16.10 -22.82 16.87
C GLU A 199 17.32 -22.88 15.93
N GLU A 200 17.17 -23.50 14.76
CA GLU A 200 18.23 -23.59 13.74
C GLU A 200 18.54 -22.25 13.06
N ARG A 201 17.65 -21.26 13.22
CA ARG A 201 17.74 -19.91 12.63
C ARG A 201 18.27 -18.88 13.62
N MET A 202 18.48 -19.25 14.88
CA MET A 202 19.00 -18.35 15.91
C MET A 202 20.54 -18.30 15.86
N ARG A 203 21.10 -17.10 16.06
CA ARG A 203 22.54 -16.97 16.32
C ARG A 203 22.85 -17.62 17.67
N LYS A 204 23.79 -18.56 17.69
CA LYS A 204 24.34 -19.08 18.95
C LYS A 204 25.03 -17.92 19.69
N PRO A 205 24.78 -17.74 20.99
CA PRO A 205 25.43 -16.68 21.76
C PRO A 205 26.95 -16.92 21.73
N THR A 206 27.68 -15.92 21.24
CA THR A 206 29.14 -16.01 21.03
C THR A 206 29.93 -15.70 22.29
N SER A 207 29.36 -15.00 23.27
CA SER A 207 30.02 -14.68 24.54
C SER A 207 29.63 -15.64 25.67
N PHE A 208 30.62 -16.04 26.48
CA PHE A 208 30.46 -16.99 27.58
C PHE A 208 29.42 -16.50 28.62
N THR A 209 29.45 -15.22 28.97
CA THR A 209 28.51 -14.59 29.92
C THR A 209 27.07 -14.58 29.41
N VAL A 210 26.86 -14.35 28.11
CA VAL A 210 25.52 -14.41 27.50
C VAL A 210 25.04 -15.85 27.38
N LYS A 211 25.96 -16.79 27.13
CA LYS A 211 25.65 -18.23 27.08
C LYS A 211 25.17 -18.75 28.45
N GLU A 212 25.82 -18.39 29.55
CA GLU A 212 25.41 -18.81 30.90
C GLU A 212 24.08 -18.19 31.35
N THR A 213 23.88 -16.90 31.06
CA THR A 213 22.62 -16.20 31.38
C THR A 213 21.46 -16.70 30.52
N PHE A 214 21.68 -17.02 29.25
CA PHE A 214 20.66 -17.65 28.41
C PHE A 214 20.33 -19.06 28.90
N LEU A 215 21.33 -19.89 29.19
CA LEU A 215 21.14 -21.25 29.73
C LEU A 215 20.40 -21.26 31.06
N SER A 216 20.70 -20.31 31.96
CA SER A 216 20.01 -20.20 33.25
C SER A 216 18.55 -19.78 33.06
N LYS A 217 18.28 -18.83 32.17
CA LYS A 217 16.92 -18.37 31.83
C LYS A 217 16.11 -19.49 31.15
N PHE A 218 16.71 -20.24 30.24
CA PHE A 218 16.07 -21.38 29.56
C PHE A 218 15.78 -22.53 30.54
N LYS A 219 16.70 -22.82 31.48
CA LYS A 219 16.46 -23.78 32.58
C LYS A 219 15.31 -23.35 33.49
N GLN A 220 15.20 -22.06 33.81
CA GLN A 220 14.09 -21.54 34.61
C GLN A 220 12.74 -21.62 33.88
N VAL A 221 12.70 -21.31 32.57
CA VAL A 221 11.49 -21.45 31.74
C VAL A 221 11.07 -22.91 31.63
N LYS A 222 12.01 -23.83 31.37
CA LYS A 222 11.74 -25.26 31.29
C LYS A 222 11.24 -25.82 32.64
N LYS A 223 11.79 -25.36 33.77
CA LYS A 223 11.33 -25.73 35.12
C LYS A 223 9.90 -25.25 35.39
N LYS A 224 9.58 -23.99 35.08
CA LYS A 224 8.20 -23.45 35.20
C LYS A 224 7.20 -24.20 34.31
N LYS A 225 7.62 -24.62 33.12
CA LYS A 225 6.77 -25.40 32.20
C LYS A 225 6.51 -26.82 32.71
N MET A 226 7.46 -27.43 33.44
CA MET A 226 7.25 -28.72 34.12
C MET A 226 6.38 -28.57 35.37
N GLU A 227 6.59 -27.56 36.21
CA GLU A 227 5.73 -27.27 37.38
C GLU A 227 4.26 -27.00 36.97
N ASN A 228 4.03 -26.23 35.90
CA ASN A 228 2.66 -26.00 35.39
C ASN A 228 2.03 -27.25 34.75
N LYS A 229 2.83 -28.20 34.25
CA LYS A 229 2.34 -29.47 33.70
C LYS A 229 2.00 -30.48 34.80
N GLU A 230 2.69 -30.41 35.94
CA GLU A 230 2.42 -31.21 37.13
C GLU A 230 1.23 -30.69 37.96
N MET A 231 0.85 -29.41 37.82
CA MET A 231 -0.30 -28.83 38.53
C MET A 231 -1.67 -29.08 37.86
N HIS A 232 -1.68 -29.49 36.58
CA HIS A 232 -2.91 -29.73 35.79
C HIS A 232 -3.44 -31.17 35.61
N PRO A 233 -2.88 -32.26 36.21
CA PRO A 233 -3.53 -33.58 36.16
C PRO A 233 -4.66 -33.79 37.19
N SER A 234 -4.86 -32.90 38.17
CA SER A 234 -5.76 -33.15 39.33
C SER A 234 -7.16 -32.55 39.25
N LEU A 235 -7.58 -31.94 38.13
CA LEU A 235 -8.90 -31.29 38.01
C LEU A 235 -9.76 -31.73 36.81
N ILE A 236 -9.70 -33.00 36.42
CA ILE A 236 -10.74 -33.61 35.58
C ILE A 236 -11.03 -35.04 36.08
N ARG A 237 -12.00 -35.17 36.99
CA ARG A 237 -12.98 -36.28 37.06
C ARG A 237 -13.90 -36.07 38.28
N ASN A 238 -15.13 -35.64 38.02
CA ASN A 238 -16.34 -36.00 38.77
C ASN A 238 -17.54 -35.61 37.90
N ILE A 239 -17.90 -36.52 36.98
CA ILE A 239 -19.21 -36.53 36.32
C ILE A 239 -20.11 -37.41 37.21
N PRO A 240 -21.24 -36.93 37.74
CA PRO A 240 -22.14 -37.79 38.50
C PRO A 240 -22.94 -38.66 37.51
N GLN A 241 -22.79 -39.98 37.64
CA GLN A 241 -23.79 -40.92 37.17
C GLN A 241 -24.91 -40.96 38.21
N SER A 242 -26.12 -40.56 37.82
CA SER A 242 -27.35 -40.85 38.59
C SER A 242 -28.29 -41.64 37.68
N SER A 243 -28.44 -42.93 37.98
CA SER A 243 -29.45 -43.82 37.43
C SER A 243 -30.72 -43.77 38.29
N LYS A 244 -31.79 -43.19 37.74
CA LYS A 244 -33.20 -43.62 37.79
C LYS A 244 -34.07 -42.50 37.22
#